data_AF-A0A0Q4L504-F1
#
_entry.id   AF-A0A0Q4L504-F1
#
_cell.length_a   1.000
_cell.length_b   1.000
_cell.length_c   1.000
_cell.angle_alpha   90.00
_cell.angle_beta   90.00
_cell.angle_gamma   90.00
#
_symmetry.space_group_name_H-M   'P 1'
#
loop_
_entity.id
_entity.type
_entity.pdbx_description
1 polymer ?
#
loop_
_entity_poly.entity_id
_entity_poly.type
_entity_poly.pdbx_seq_one_letter_code
_entity_poly.pdbx_strand_id
1 'polypeptide(L)'
;MDDAIDFAADRWLHFCRARPMRADVPLVDRIGSFFVPFEDGLKANFPALAKAPGPLPLLIVAFGIKQSGTHTQAQIEQALGLQMPNR
;
A
#
# COMPACT_ATOMS: atom_id res chain seq x y z
N MET A 1 5.29 -13.67 0.14
CA MET A 1 4.78 -12.44 -0.51
C MET A 1 3.41 -12.10 0.04
N ASP A 2 2.55 -13.11 0.25
CA ASP A 2 1.26 -12.94 0.95
C ASP A 2 1.40 -12.28 2.33
N ASP A 3 2.31 -12.74 3.18
CA ASP A 3 2.52 -12.13 4.51
C ASP A 3 2.84 -10.62 4.45
N ALA A 4 3.56 -10.18 3.41
CA ALA A 4 3.90 -8.77 3.23
C ALA A 4 2.69 -7.95 2.77
N ILE A 5 1.78 -8.56 2.01
CA ILE A 5 0.52 -7.97 1.56
C ILE A 5 -0.46 -7.89 2.73
N ASP A 6 -0.55 -8.95 3.55
CA ASP A 6 -1.34 -8.96 4.78
C ASP A 6 -0.86 -7.87 5.75
N PHE A 7 0.47 -7.76 5.91
CA PHE A 7 1.08 -6.70 6.68
C PHE A 7 0.73 -5.31 6.13
N ALA A 8 0.78 -5.11 4.80
CA ALA A 8 0.39 -3.86 4.17
C ALA A 8 -1.10 -3.53 4.39
N ALA A 9 -1.99 -4.52 4.30
CA ALA A 9 -3.43 -4.36 4.51
C ALA A 9 -3.74 -3.91 5.95
N ASP A 10 -3.14 -4.57 6.94
CA ASP A 10 -3.27 -4.21 8.35
C ASP A 10 -2.78 -2.78 8.63
N ARG A 11 -1.57 -2.46 8.15
CA ARG A 11 -0.97 -1.13 8.34
C ARG A 11 -1.76 -0.03 7.65
N TRP A 12 -2.34 -0.31 6.48
CA TRP A 12 -3.20 0.63 5.78
C TRP A 12 -4.49 0.91 6.56
N LEU A 13 -5.16 -0.12 7.09
CA LEU A 13 -6.34 0.06 7.94
C LEU A 13 -6.03 0.89 9.18
N HIS A 14 -4.89 0.61 9.83
CA HIS A 14 -4.40 1.42 10.94
C HIS A 14 -4.15 2.88 10.54
N PHE A 15 -3.52 3.12 9.38
CA PHE A 15 -3.29 4.45 8.85
C PHE A 15 -4.62 5.21 8.61
N CYS A 16 -5.60 4.57 7.98
CA CYS A 16 -6.93 5.15 7.74
C CYS A 16 -7.69 5.48 9.03
N ARG A 17 -7.51 4.67 10.10
CA ARG A 17 -8.15 4.90 11.41
C ARG A 17 -7.44 5.99 12.22
N ALA A 18 -6.11 5.99 12.23
CA ALA A 18 -5.29 6.89 13.03
C ALA A 18 -5.24 8.31 12.46
N ARG A 19 -5.36 8.46 11.15
CA ARG A 19 -5.47 9.76 10.48
C ARG A 19 -6.78 9.83 9.71
N PRO A 20 -7.82 10.48 10.26
CA PRO A 20 -8.94 10.93 9.45
C PRO A 20 -8.43 12.01 8.48
N MET A 21 -7.77 11.58 7.40
CA MET A 21 -7.48 12.45 6.28
C MET A 21 -8.83 12.89 5.72
N ARG A 22 -8.97 14.19 5.50
CA ARG A 22 -10.18 14.80 4.95
C ARG A 22 -10.58 14.07 3.65
N ALA A 23 -11.88 13.95 3.42
CA ALA A 23 -12.41 13.17 2.31
C ALA A 23 -12.01 13.71 0.92
N ASP A 24 -11.53 14.95 0.86
CA ASP A 24 -11.05 15.64 -0.34
C ASP A 24 -9.60 15.28 -0.71
N VAL A 25 -8.85 14.58 0.17
CA VAL A 25 -7.48 14.18 -0.15
C VAL A 25 -7.50 13.07 -1.20
N PRO A 26 -6.89 13.28 -2.39
CA PRO A 26 -6.80 12.27 -3.43
C PRO A 26 -6.12 10.98 -2.95
N LEU A 27 -6.59 9.83 -3.45
CA LEU A 27 -6.04 8.52 -3.06
C LEU A 27 -4.53 8.42 -3.29
N VAL A 28 -4.00 9.01 -4.37
CA VAL A 28 -2.56 9.01 -4.67
C VAL A 28 -1.74 9.66 -3.55
N ASP A 29 -2.22 10.77 -2.98
CA ASP A 29 -1.53 11.48 -1.89
C ASP A 29 -1.60 10.69 -0.57
N ARG A 30 -2.73 9.98 -0.35
CA ARG A 30 -2.88 9.08 0.79
C ARG A 30 -1.92 7.90 0.68
N ILE A 31 -1.80 7.30 -0.50
CA ILE A 31 -0.85 6.21 -0.77
C ILE A 31 0.58 6.70 -0.58
N GLY A 32 0.94 7.88 -1.11
CA GLY A 32 2.26 8.46 -0.92
C GLY A 32 2.60 8.72 0.55
N SER A 33 1.64 9.27 1.31
CA SER A 33 1.80 9.52 2.75
C SER A 33 1.94 8.25 3.58
N PHE A 34 1.33 7.16 3.13
CA PHE A 34 1.44 5.84 3.75
C PHE A 34 2.74 5.13 3.36
N PHE A 35 3.15 5.24 2.08
CA PHE A 35 4.25 4.47 1.50
C PHE A 35 5.57 4.73 2.21
N VAL A 36 5.89 6.00 2.48
CA VAL A 36 7.18 6.39 3.09
C VAL A 36 7.43 5.69 4.43
N PRO A 37 6.57 5.80 5.46
CA PRO A 37 6.78 5.08 6.72
C PRO A 37 6.54 3.57 6.60
N PHE A 38 5.73 3.13 5.64
CA PHE A 38 5.50 1.70 5.40
C PHE A 38 6.75 1.01 4.85
N GLU A 39 7.48 1.63 3.93
CA GLU A 39 8.64 1.03 3.28
C GLU A 39 9.73 0.65 4.29
N ASP A 40 10.00 1.53 5.27
CA ASP A 40 10.94 1.25 6.35
C ASP A 40 10.48 0.07 7.21
N GLY A 41 9.19 0.03 7.56
CA GLY A 41 8.59 -1.08 8.29
C GLY A 41 8.62 -2.39 7.52
N LEU A 42 8.37 -2.35 6.20
CA LEU A 42 8.42 -3.50 5.32
C LEU A 42 9.83 -4.10 5.28
N LYS A 43 10.86 -3.26 5.08
CA LYS A 43 12.26 -3.72 5.02
C LYS A 43 12.73 -4.30 6.35
N ALA A 44 12.26 -3.75 7.47
CA ALA A 44 12.60 -4.25 8.81
C ALA A 44 11.95 -5.62 9.12
N ASN A 45 10.69 -5.83 8.72
CA ASN A 45 9.97 -7.07 9.00
C ASN A 45 10.19 -8.18 7.96
N PHE A 46 10.59 -7.81 6.74
CA PHE A 46 10.79 -8.74 5.63
C PHE A 46 12.18 -8.52 4.98
N PRO A 47 13.25 -9.09 5.55
CA PRO A 47 14.62 -8.89 5.05
C PRO A 47 14.82 -9.26 3.59
N ALA A 48 14.06 -10.24 3.08
CA ALA A 48 14.05 -10.63 1.66
C ALA A 48 13.63 -9.48 0.72
N LEU A 49 12.87 -8.51 1.23
CA LEU A 49 12.40 -7.34 0.50
C LEU A 49 13.29 -6.11 0.70
N ALA A 50 14.32 -6.18 1.56
CA ALA A 50 15.22 -5.07 1.83
C ALA A 50 15.98 -4.58 0.57
N LYS A 51 16.25 -5.50 -0.37
CA LYS A 51 16.91 -5.23 -1.65
C LYS A 51 15.95 -5.25 -2.83
N ALA A 52 14.64 -5.30 -2.57
CA ALA A 52 13.66 -5.34 -3.64
C ALA A 52 13.72 -4.03 -4.46
N PRO A 53 13.57 -4.12 -5.79
CA PRO A 53 13.50 -2.92 -6.63
C PRO A 53 12.28 -2.09 -6.24
N GLY A 54 12.41 -0.75 -6.32
CA GLY A 54 11.40 0.21 -5.86
C GLY A 54 9.94 -0.05 -6.29
N PRO A 55 9.64 -0.63 -7.47
CA PRO A 55 8.28 -0.97 -7.85
C PRO A 55 7.64 -2.08 -7.01
N LEU A 56 8.43 -2.97 -6.39
CA LEU A 56 7.89 -4.13 -5.69
C LEU A 56 7.23 -3.76 -4.35
N PRO A 57 7.83 -2.94 -3.47
CA PRO A 57 7.13 -2.39 -2.30
C PRO A 57 5.83 -1.66 -2.68
N LEU A 58 5.82 -0.92 -3.79
CA LEU A 58 4.62 -0.21 -4.24
C LEU A 58 3.51 -1.19 -4.65
N LEU A 59 3.85 -2.27 -5.34
CA LEU A 59 2.90 -3.35 -5.66
C LEU A 59 2.37 -4.03 -4.39
N ILE A 60 3.22 -4.27 -3.38
CA ILE A 60 2.79 -4.82 -2.09
C ILE A 60 1.78 -3.89 -1.42
N VAL A 61 2.02 -2.57 -1.42
CA VAL A 61 1.06 -1.58 -0.93
C VAL A 61 -0.25 -1.64 -1.73
N ALA A 62 -0.18 -1.65 -3.06
CA ALA A 62 -1.37 -1.69 -3.90
C ALA A 62 -2.23 -2.94 -3.63
N PHE A 63 -1.61 -4.12 -3.53
CA PHE A 63 -2.31 -5.35 -3.15
C PHE A 63 -2.85 -5.30 -1.72
N GLY A 64 -2.10 -4.73 -0.77
CA GLY A 64 -2.55 -4.58 0.61
C GLY A 64 -3.77 -3.67 0.73
N ILE A 65 -3.80 -2.55 -0.01
CA ILE A 65 -4.96 -1.66 -0.07
C ILE A 65 -6.17 -2.37 -0.66
N LYS A 66 -5.99 -3.11 -1.77
CA LYS A 66 -7.06 -3.93 -2.36
C LYS A 66 -7.60 -4.94 -1.34
N GLN A 67 -6.71 -5.65 -0.66
CA GLN A 67 -7.07 -6.69 0.32
C GLN A 67 -7.74 -6.11 1.58
N SER A 68 -7.41 -4.88 1.96
CA SER A 68 -8.07 -4.20 3.08
C SER A 68 -9.55 -3.90 2.84
N GLY A 69 -10.03 -3.99 1.59
CA GLY A 69 -11.42 -3.70 1.21
C GLY A 69 -11.76 -2.20 1.20
N THR A 70 -10.80 -1.32 1.46
CA THR A 70 -11.03 0.14 1.48
C THR A 70 -11.23 0.74 0.08
N HIS A 71 -10.57 0.17 -0.94
CA HIS A 71 -10.63 0.63 -2.32
C HIS A 71 -10.59 -0.56 -3.28
N THR A 72 -11.23 -0.41 -4.43
CA THR A 72 -11.20 -1.38 -5.53
C THR A 72 -9.89 -1.30 -6.29
N GLN A 73 -9.54 -2.37 -7.02
CA GLN A 73 -8.35 -2.39 -7.88
C GLN A 73 -8.37 -1.24 -8.90
N ALA A 74 -9.52 -0.97 -9.53
CA ALA A 74 -9.66 0.11 -10.51
C ALA A 74 -9.36 1.49 -9.90
N GLN A 75 -9.80 1.75 -8.66
CA GLN A 75 -9.50 3.01 -7.97
C GLN A 75 -8.00 3.15 -7.66
N ILE A 76 -7.35 2.05 -7.26
CA ILE A 76 -5.92 2.03 -6.93
C ILE A 76 -5.08 2.25 -8.20
N GLU A 77 -5.39 1.52 -9.27
CA GLU A 77 -4.74 1.65 -10.58
C GLU A 77 -4.90 3.05 -11.16
N GLN A 78 -6.10 3.62 -11.09
CA GLN A 78 -6.38 4.99 -11.51
C GLN A 78 -5.56 5.99 -10.69
N ALA A 79 -5.47 5.82 -9.38
CA ALA A 79 -4.71 6.72 -8.51
C ALA A 79 -3.20 6.65 -8.77
N LEU A 80 -2.67 5.46 -9.02
CA LEU A 80 -1.24 5.23 -9.20
C LEU A 80 -0.77 5.36 -10.66
N GLY A 81 -1.70 5.45 -11.62
CA GLY A 81 -1.38 5.49 -13.05
C GLY A 81 -0.69 4.21 -13.53
N LEU A 82 -0.98 3.06 -12.90
CA LEU A 82 -0.39 1.77 -13.22
C LEU A 82 -1.44 0.68 -13.41
N GLN A 83 -1.01 -0.48 -13.90
CA GLN A 83 -1.84 -1.67 -13.98
C GLN A 83 -1.28 -2.72 -13.02
N MET A 84 -2.12 -3.22 -12.12
CA MET A 84 -1.73 -4.27 -11.20
C MET A 84 -1.79 -5.62 -11.94
N PRO A 85 -0.83 -6.54 -11.70
CA PRO A 85 -0.94 -7.89 -12.23
C PRO A 85 -2.21 -8.58 -11.75
N ASN A 86 -2.83 -9.36 -12.64
CA ASN A 86 -3.92 -10.25 -12.24
C ASN A 86 -3.37 -11.31 -11.29
N ARG A 87 -4.01 -11.45 -10.14
CA ARG A 87 -3.65 -12.39 -9.07
C ARG A 87 -4.89 -13.15 -8.65
#